data_AF-A0A8K0CIZ6-F1
#
_entry.id   AF-A0A8K0CIZ6-F1
#
_cell.length_a   1.000
_cell.length_b   1.000
_cell.length_c   1.000
_cell.angle_alpha   90.00
_cell.angle_beta   90.00
_cell.angle_gamma   90.00
#
_symmetry.space_group_name_H-M   'P 1'
#
loop_
_entity.id
_entity.type
_entity.pdbx_description
1 polymer ?
#
loop_
_entity_poly.entity_id
_entity_poly.type
_entity_poly.pdbx_seq_one_letter_code
_entity_poly.pdbx_strand_id
1 'polypeptide(L)' 'FLVEFFSYPVIAGFTTAAALQIASSQIKGLLGLPGKATEFLDAWKAVIKNIGEIRPWDATLGISSIILLVAMR' A
#
# COMPACT_ATOMS: atom_id res chain seq x y z
N PHE A 1 -33.66 -0.48 1.01
CA PHE A 1 -34.13 0.29 -0.15
C PHE A 1 -33.22 1.47 -0.55
N LEU A 2 -32.05 1.66 0.09
CA LEU A 2 -31.06 2.69 -0.28
C LEU A 2 -29.80 2.11 -0.96
N VAL A 3 -29.74 0.78 -1.12
CA VAL A 3 -28.57 0.07 -1.67
C VAL A 3 -28.47 0.22 -3.19
N GLU A 4 -29.55 0.60 -3.88
CA GLU A 4 -29.56 0.96 -5.31
C GLU A 4 -29.17 2.43 -5.60
N PHE A 5 -28.94 3.27 -4.58
CA PHE A 5 -28.55 4.68 -4.77
C PHE A 5 -27.05 4.91 -4.89
N PHE A 6 -26.23 3.91 -4.57
CA PHE A 6 -24.83 3.95 -4.95
C PHE A 6 -24.73 3.37 -6.34
N SER A 7 -24.65 4.25 -7.35
CA SER A 7 -24.27 3.85 -8.68
C SER A 7 -23.08 2.91 -8.59
N TYR A 8 -23.04 1.83 -9.39
CA TYR A 8 -21.90 0.91 -9.48
C TYR A 8 -20.51 1.61 -9.42
N PRO A 9 -20.32 2.80 -10.03
CA PRO A 9 -19.11 3.60 -9.89
C PRO A 9 -18.75 4.05 -8.47
N VAL A 10 -19.72 4.31 -7.58
CA VAL A 10 -19.45 4.80 -6.21
C VAL A 10 -18.94 3.67 -5.32
N ILE A 11 -19.53 2.48 -5.43
CA ILE A 11 -19.05 1.29 -4.69
C ILE A 11 -17.66 0.92 -5.20
N ALA A 12 -17.46 0.88 -6.52
CA ALA A 12 -16.16 0.65 -7.13
C ALA A 12 -15.13 1.69 -6.66
N GLY A 13 -15.49 2.99 -6.67
CA GLY A 13 -14.64 4.07 -6.20
C GLY A 13 -14.23 3.95 -4.73
N PHE A 14 -15.19 3.59 -3.86
CA PHE A 14 -14.91 3.35 -2.44
C PHE A 14 -13.99 2.15 -2.23
N THR A 15 -14.25 1.03 -2.91
CA THR A 15 -13.39 -0.17 -2.83
C THR A 15 -11.99 0.10 -3.36
N THR A 16 -11.84 0.84 -4.47
CA THR A 16 -10.54 1.23 -5.00
C THR A 16 -9.79 2.14 -4.05
N ALA A 17 -10.46 3.13 -3.43
CA ALA A 17 -9.84 3.99 -2.43
C ALA A 17 -9.34 3.21 -1.21
N ALA A 18 -10.14 2.27 -0.69
CA ALA A 18 -9.75 1.39 0.40
C ALA A 18 -8.58 0.46 0.01
N ALA A 19 -8.59 -0.09 -1.20
CA ALA A 19 -7.48 -0.89 -1.73
C ALA A 19 -6.18 -0.06 -1.84
N LEU A 20 -6.28 1.19 -2.29
CA LEU A 20 -5.14 2.12 -2.34
C LEU A 20 -4.61 2.44 -0.94
N GLN A 21 -5.49 2.68 0.03
CA GLN A 21 -5.12 2.92 1.43
C GLN A 21 -4.33 1.72 1.99
N ILE A 22 -4.82 0.50 1.78
CA ILE A 22 -4.16 -0.74 2.24
C ILE A 22 -2.82 -0.95 1.53
N ALA A 23 -2.77 -0.75 0.21
CA ALA A 23 -1.52 -0.87 -0.54
C ALA A 23 -0.48 0.15 -0.04
N SER A 24 -0.91 1.39 0.21
CA SER A 24 -0.05 2.45 0.70
C SER A 24 0.42 2.24 2.14
N SER A 25 -0.37 1.60 3.01
CA SER A 25 0.09 1.31 4.38
C SER A 25 1.13 0.18 4.40
N GLN A 26 1.06 -0.74 3.43
CA GLN A 26 2.02 -1.85 3.28
C GLN A 26 3.30 -1.48 2.54
N ILE A 27 3.30 -0.43 1.71
CA ILE A 27 4.48 -0.03 0.91
C ILE A 27 5.72 0.28 1.77
N LYS A 28 5.54 0.76 3.01
CA LYS A 28 6.63 0.99 3.96
C LYS A 28 7.31 -0.30 4.41
N GLY A 29 6.51 -1.31 4.73
CA GLY A 29 7.02 -2.64 5.08
C GLY A 29 7.74 -3.27 3.88
N LEU A 30 7.24 -3.01 2.68
CA LEU A 30 7.89 -3.47 1.46
C LEU A 30 9.24 -2.81 1.20
N LEU A 31 9.36 -1.52 1.47
CA LEU A 31 10.59 -0.73 1.26
C LEU A 31 11.59 -0.86 2.43
N GLY A 32 11.25 -1.59 3.50
CA GLY A 32 12.13 -1.79 4.66
C GLY A 32 12.34 -0.53 5.51
N LEU A 33 11.42 0.43 5.45
CA LEU A 33 11.55 1.68 6.20
C LEU A 33 11.11 1.50 7.67
N PRO A 34 11.89 1.94 8.66
CA PRO A 34 11.52 1.84 10.07
C PRO A 34 10.31 2.76 10.36
N GLY A 35 9.18 2.15 10.76
CA GLY A 35 7.99 2.86 11.23
C GLY A 35 6.68 2.29 10.70
N LYS A 36 5.67 2.17 11.56
CA LYS A 36 4.30 1.82 11.17
C LYS A 36 3.63 3.06 10.56
N ALA A 37 3.19 2.99 9.30
CA ALA A 37 2.24 3.96 8.77
C ALA A 37 0.82 3.49 9.10
N THR A 38 0.17 4.18 10.02
CA THR A 38 -1.27 4.03 10.28
C THR A 38 -2.12 4.82 9.29
N GLU A 39 -1.59 5.90 8.70
CA GLU A 39 -2.28 6.71 7.70
C GLU A 39 -1.52 6.83 6.36
N PHE A 40 -2.27 6.92 5.26
CA PHE A 40 -1.75 7.10 3.90
C PHE A 40 -0.80 8.31 3.79
N LEU A 41 -1.18 9.47 4.31
CA LEU A 41 -0.35 10.66 4.24
C LEU A 41 0.96 10.51 5.01
N ASP A 42 0.93 9.87 6.18
CA ASP A 42 2.13 9.55 6.94
C ASP A 42 2.97 8.46 6.28
N ALA A 43 2.34 7.56 5.52
CA ALA A 43 3.03 6.60 4.68
C ALA A 43 3.93 7.31 3.67
N TRP A 44 3.33 8.18 2.86
CA TRP A 44 4.01 8.93 1.80
C TRP A 44 5.03 9.93 2.33
N LYS A 45 4.71 10.68 3.41
CA LYS A 45 5.67 11.62 4.02
C LYS A 45 6.93 10.91 4.50
N ALA A 46 6.81 9.76 5.17
CA ALA A 46 7.99 9.07 5.65
C ALA A 46 8.73 8.30 4.55
N VAL A 47 8.06 7.87 3.46
CA VAL A 47 8.72 7.35 2.26
C VAL A 47 9.58 8.43 1.61
N ILE A 48 9.05 9.64 1.43
CA ILE A 48 9.79 10.77 0.83
C ILE A 48 10.94 11.22 1.75
N LYS A 49 10.69 11.29 3.07
CA LYS A 49 11.69 11.75 4.04
C LYS A 49 12.82 10.73 4.26
N ASN A 50 12.53 9.44 4.23
CA ASN A 50 13.51 8.37 4.46
C ASN A 50 13.94 7.67 3.16
N ILE A 51 13.68 8.26 1.98
CA ILE A 51 14.08 7.70 0.68
C ILE A 51 15.60 7.46 0.60
N GLY A 52 16.39 8.24 1.35
CA GLY A 52 17.85 8.10 1.46
C GLY A 52 18.33 7.08 2.48
N GLU A 53 17.49 6.64 3.42
CA GLU A 53 17.78 5.57 4.40
C GLU A 53 17.11 4.24 4.01
N ILE A 54 16.56 4.13 2.79
CA ILE A 54 16.01 2.88 2.27
C ILE A 54 17.10 1.82 2.36
N ARG A 55 16.81 0.72 3.05
CA ARG A 55 17.68 -0.45 3.10
C ARG A 55 17.37 -1.29 1.86
N PRO A 56 18.21 -1.23 0.81
CA PRO A 56 17.88 -1.83 -0.49
C PRO A 56 17.71 -3.36 -0.39
N TRP A 57 18.39 -3.98 0.58
CA TRP A 57 18.25 -5.41 0.87
C TRP A 57 16.84 -5.78 1.36
N ASP A 58 16.27 -5.02 2.28
CA ASP A 58 14.92 -5.25 2.79
C ASP A 58 13.87 -4.96 1.69
N ALA A 59 14.11 -3.93 0.89
CA ALA A 59 13.28 -3.61 -0.28
C ALA A 59 13.27 -4.73 -1.32
N THR A 60 14.45 -5.31 -1.60
CA THR A 60 14.61 -6.41 -2.57
C THR A 60 13.92 -7.67 -2.06
N LEU A 61 14.03 -7.98 -0.76
CA LEU A 61 13.31 -9.10 -0.14
C LEU A 61 11.80 -8.90 -0.21
N GLY A 62 11.29 -7.71 0.11
CA GLY A 62 9.86 -7.39 0.00
C GLY A 62 9.33 -7.55 -1.42
N ILE A 63 10.04 -7.03 -2.42
CA ILE A 63 9.68 -7.18 -3.84
C ILE A 63 9.74 -8.64 -4.28
N SER A 64 10.79 -9.38 -3.91
CA SER A 64 10.93 -10.80 -4.27
C SER A 64 9.79 -11.65 -3.71
N SER A 65 9.32 -11.33 -2.50
CA SER A 65 8.19 -12.02 -1.86
C SER A 65 6.87 -11.75 -2.58
N ILE A 66 6.62 -10.51 -3.02
CA ILE A 66 5.45 -10.21 -3.87
C ILE A 66 5.53 -10.98 -5.18
N ILE A 67 6.68 -10.97 -5.86
CA ILE A 67 6.85 -11.65 -7.15
C ILE A 67 6.57 -13.14 -7.00
N LEU A 68 7.09 -13.78 -5.95
CA LEU A 68 6.80 -15.19 -5.66
C LEU A 68 5.32 -15.44 -5.39
N LEU A 69 4.66 -14.61 -4.56
CA LEU A 69 3.24 -14.75 -4.28
C LEU A 69 2.36 -14.58 -5.52
N VAL A 70 2.71 -13.64 -6.41
CA VAL A 70 2.00 -13.43 -7.67
C VAL A 70 2.27 -14.57 -8.66
N ALA A 71 3.51 -15.08 -8.72
CA ALA A 71 3.86 -16.18 -9.60
C ALA A 71 3.29 -17.54 -9.15
N MET A 72 3.09 -17.73 -7.85
CA MET A 72 2.42 -18.92 -7.28
C MET A 72 0.90 -18.88 -7.39
N ARG A 73 0.32 -17.71 -7.68
CA ARG A 73 -1.12 -17.53 -7.87
C ARG A 73 -1.53 -17.83 -9.30
#